data_AF-A0A3B6VWP0-F1
#
_entry.id   AF-A0A3B6VWP0-F1
#
_cell.length_a   1.000
_cell.length_b   1.000
_cell.length_c   1.000
_cell.angle_alpha   90.00
_cell.angle_beta   90.00
_cell.angle_gamma   90.00
#
_symmetry.space_group_name_H-M   'P 1'
#
loop_
_entity.id
_entity.type
_entity.pdbx_description
1 polymer ?
#
loop_
_entity_poly.entity_id
_entity_poly.type
_entity_poly.pdbx_seq_one_letter_code
_entity_poly.pdbx_strand_id
1 'polypeptide(L)'
;MNVDIGKFAGFCDGVKYAVENTFSQASKKNSDIYIDGHLIHNPQTLDMLENIGVKTYEDDEDMSVLDGKTVIVRAHGISPKRREALSSHAKKIVNLTCKYVAKIQGLVKKYSSLGYRVIVIGNPVHPEIVGVCGYADDVYVVYKDEDLNKLPNDSKKALIVAQTTLQKSAFDKFVAQIQDKYKDTEIIIKNTICAATEQRQNEVLEIAKRNDVVLVIGGSESSNTRNLYNIASSIKPAFYVEYKEDLEKIDLSNYKNIGIMAGASTPDWLIEDIAQTIKDKYATNFYRFISRIFDFLNYGYIFFSVGAFLMSYAVYDILSQPFKYQIGIIIALYYLYMSLENGYSNYTIKISDKRRYLFYQEYKTFFRFLILMSAVLMFYFAYKINVGILMLSILSSLLGMGYNISFENKSRFESSFFFRLFKKLIPFKAIVISVAVTVLLNGSIFILHRDILKEKLFLYLFSTFLVFLFMFIRQALIEIKFSQSDKIAGAVTLTTYIDSHKLAFITGIIPIVLALFMLVGIIIGKFPLEINKLKYCIPIVYSSIISFVVMKKKIITSRHLFSILIDSPLYILFLAALINI
;
A
#
# COMPACT_ATOMS: atom_id res chain seq x y z
N MET A 1 -12.27 18.72 -14.60
CA MET A 1 -11.39 17.74 -15.26
C MET A 1 -11.53 16.40 -14.54
N ASN A 2 -11.77 15.32 -15.28
CA ASN A 2 -11.92 13.97 -14.76
C ASN A 2 -10.61 13.21 -14.95
N VAL A 3 -10.21 12.44 -13.94
CA VAL A 3 -9.00 11.61 -13.97
C VAL A 3 -9.40 10.16 -13.75
N ASP A 4 -9.17 9.32 -14.75
CA ASP A 4 -9.48 7.90 -14.77
C ASP A 4 -8.20 7.07 -14.71
N ILE A 5 -7.96 6.37 -13.60
CA ILE A 5 -6.76 5.57 -13.39
C ILE A 5 -7.07 4.10 -13.71
N GLY A 6 -6.25 3.48 -14.55
CA GLY A 6 -6.33 2.05 -14.86
C GLY A 6 -6.23 1.17 -13.62
N LYS A 7 -7.08 0.14 -13.54
CA LYS A 7 -7.12 -0.85 -12.46
C LYS A 7 -5.79 -1.58 -12.30
N PHE A 8 -5.10 -1.87 -13.39
CA PHE A 8 -3.80 -2.54 -13.44
C PHE A 8 -2.61 -1.57 -13.51
N ALA A 9 -2.83 -0.26 -13.37
CA ALA A 9 -1.73 0.70 -13.19
C ALA A 9 -0.95 0.39 -11.90
N GLY A 10 0.38 0.46 -11.98
CA GLY A 10 1.29 0.28 -10.84
C GLY A 10 1.97 -1.09 -10.80
N PHE A 11 2.52 -1.46 -9.64
CA PHE A 11 3.28 -2.71 -9.47
C PHE A 11 2.51 -3.96 -9.91
N CYS A 12 3.18 -4.87 -10.62
CA CYS A 12 2.72 -6.26 -10.76
C CYS A 12 3.19 -7.10 -9.56
N ASP A 13 2.60 -8.29 -9.36
CA ASP A 13 2.95 -9.16 -8.22
C ASP A 13 4.44 -9.51 -8.17
N GLY A 14 5.09 -9.69 -9.33
CA GLY A 14 6.52 -9.99 -9.42
C GLY A 14 7.39 -8.83 -8.93
N VAL A 15 7.07 -7.61 -9.35
CA VAL A 15 7.76 -6.40 -8.91
C VAL A 15 7.48 -6.13 -7.44
N LYS A 16 6.21 -6.18 -7.03
CA LYS A 16 5.80 -6.00 -5.63
C LYS A 16 6.55 -6.96 -4.71
N TYR A 17 6.62 -8.24 -5.09
CA TYR A 17 7.37 -9.24 -4.35
C TYR A 17 8.86 -8.89 -4.25
N ALA A 18 9.51 -8.52 -5.36
CA ALA A 18 10.93 -8.19 -5.36
C ALA A 18 11.22 -6.95 -4.48
N VAL A 19 10.46 -5.87 -4.67
CA VAL A 19 10.64 -4.62 -3.90
C VAL A 19 10.40 -4.85 -2.41
N GLU A 20 9.24 -5.42 -2.02
CA GLU A 20 8.91 -5.63 -0.61
C GLU A 20 9.90 -6.57 0.09
N ASN A 21 10.39 -7.62 -0.60
CA ASN A 21 11.39 -8.51 -0.02
C ASN A 21 12.75 -7.85 0.12
N THR A 22 13.19 -7.01 -0.82
CA THR A 22 14.43 -6.25 -0.68
C THR A 22 14.38 -5.33 0.54
N PHE A 23 13.30 -4.55 0.71
CA PHE A 23 13.10 -3.73 1.91
C PHE A 23 13.07 -4.57 3.19
N SER A 24 12.41 -5.73 3.16
CA SER A 24 12.40 -6.66 4.30
C SER A 24 13.80 -7.19 4.63
N GLN A 25 14.63 -7.53 3.64
CA GLN A 25 16.01 -7.95 3.90
C GLN A 25 16.85 -6.80 4.49
N ALA A 26 16.73 -5.60 3.93
CA ALA A 26 17.44 -4.41 4.43
C ALA A 26 17.09 -4.10 5.90
N SER A 27 15.84 -4.35 6.31
CA SER A 27 15.42 -4.14 7.70
C SER A 27 16.11 -5.05 8.74
N LYS A 28 16.73 -6.18 8.32
CA LYS A 28 17.28 -7.21 9.21
C LYS A 28 18.69 -6.91 9.76
N LYS A 29 19.30 -5.76 9.46
CA LYS A 29 20.55 -5.21 10.06
C LYS A 29 21.80 -6.14 10.14
N ASN A 30 21.85 -7.26 9.43
CA ASN A 30 22.91 -8.27 9.61
C ASN A 30 23.93 -8.39 8.47
N SER A 31 23.87 -7.56 7.42
CA SER A 31 24.87 -7.53 6.33
C SER A 31 24.63 -6.36 5.39
N ASP A 32 25.69 -5.82 4.77
CA ASP A 32 25.53 -4.95 3.60
C ASP A 32 24.86 -5.76 2.49
N ILE A 33 23.94 -5.09 1.78
CA ILE A 33 23.12 -5.70 0.75
C ILE A 33 23.48 -5.06 -0.59
N TYR A 34 23.79 -5.92 -1.56
CA TYR A 34 23.96 -5.55 -2.95
C TYR A 34 22.85 -6.17 -3.80
N ILE A 35 22.44 -5.49 -4.86
CA ILE A 35 21.54 -6.01 -5.88
C ILE A 35 22.35 -6.20 -7.16
N ASP A 36 22.26 -7.38 -7.78
CA ASP A 36 22.90 -7.66 -9.07
C ASP A 36 22.18 -6.88 -10.20
N GLY A 37 22.72 -5.71 -10.54
CA GLY A 37 22.12 -4.67 -11.37
C GLY A 37 20.81 -4.11 -10.79
N HIS A 38 20.09 -3.31 -11.58
CA HIS A 38 18.81 -2.73 -11.16
C HIS A 38 17.77 -3.81 -10.79
N LEU A 39 17.23 -3.72 -9.56
CA LEU A 39 16.17 -4.60 -9.06
C LEU A 39 14.96 -4.63 -9.99
N ILE A 40 14.56 -3.43 -10.41
CA ILE A 40 13.49 -3.08 -11.35
C ILE A 40 13.88 -1.82 -12.12
N HIS A 41 13.22 -1.57 -13.26
CA HIS A 41 13.39 -0.32 -14.02
C HIS A 41 12.44 0.77 -13.48
N ASN A 42 12.78 1.34 -12.31
CA ASN A 42 12.10 2.51 -11.75
C ASN A 42 13.07 3.32 -10.86
N PRO A 43 13.49 4.53 -11.30
CA PRO A 43 14.52 5.29 -10.60
C PRO A 43 14.12 5.65 -9.18
N GLN A 44 12.87 6.06 -8.94
CA GLN A 44 12.43 6.48 -7.60
C GLN A 44 12.50 5.34 -6.58
N THR A 45 12.24 4.10 -6.99
CA THR A 45 12.36 2.93 -6.11
C THR A 45 13.82 2.59 -5.85
N LEU A 46 14.70 2.76 -6.85
CA LEU A 46 16.14 2.54 -6.69
C LEU A 46 16.73 3.58 -5.72
N ASP A 47 16.38 4.85 -5.87
CA ASP A 47 16.79 5.93 -4.95
C ASP A 47 16.37 5.62 -3.50
N MET A 48 15.16 5.09 -3.31
CA MET A 48 14.67 4.69 -1.97
C MET A 48 15.48 3.54 -1.37
N LEU A 49 15.90 2.57 -2.18
CA LEU A 49 16.72 1.45 -1.74
C LEU A 49 18.14 1.91 -1.38
N GLU A 50 18.72 2.79 -2.18
CA GLU A 50 20.03 3.37 -1.91
C GLU A 50 20.03 4.19 -0.61
N ASN A 51 18.98 5.00 -0.38
CA ASN A 51 18.83 5.80 0.84
C ASN A 51 18.75 4.96 2.14
N ILE A 52 18.39 3.68 2.05
CA ILE A 52 18.38 2.77 3.20
C ILE A 52 19.62 1.84 3.25
N GLY A 53 20.63 2.13 2.42
CA GLY A 53 21.92 1.44 2.41
C GLY A 53 21.97 0.19 1.53
N VAL A 54 20.99 -0.04 0.66
CA VAL A 54 21.04 -1.12 -0.34
C VAL A 54 21.74 -0.61 -1.59
N LYS A 55 22.85 -1.22 -1.96
CA LYS A 55 23.64 -0.79 -3.12
C LYS A 55 23.30 -1.62 -4.36
N THR A 56 23.46 -1.02 -5.53
CA THR A 56 23.46 -1.77 -6.79
C THR A 56 24.90 -2.16 -7.11
N TYR A 57 25.09 -3.40 -7.57
CA TYR A 57 26.33 -3.88 -8.15
C TYR A 57 26.17 -3.88 -9.67
N GLU A 58 27.00 -3.10 -10.36
CA GLU A 58 27.05 -3.06 -11.82
C GLU A 58 28.06 -4.07 -12.39
N ASP A 59 27.84 -4.47 -13.66
CA ASP A 59 28.62 -5.55 -14.29
C ASP A 59 30.11 -5.22 -14.50
N ASP A 60 30.49 -3.95 -14.46
CA ASP A 60 31.85 -3.43 -14.61
C ASP A 60 32.61 -3.30 -13.27
N GLU A 61 31.93 -3.49 -12.14
CA GLU A 61 32.55 -3.48 -10.81
C GLU A 61 33.27 -4.80 -10.49
N ASP A 62 34.33 -4.74 -9.67
CA ASP A 62 35.03 -5.92 -9.15
C ASP A 62 34.13 -6.72 -8.20
N MET A 63 33.89 -8.00 -8.50
CA MET A 63 33.02 -8.88 -7.71
C MET A 63 33.48 -9.07 -6.25
N SER A 64 34.75 -8.81 -5.92
CA SER A 64 35.26 -8.86 -4.54
C SER A 64 34.53 -7.89 -3.60
N VAL A 65 33.87 -6.84 -4.13
CA VAL A 65 33.00 -5.95 -3.34
C VAL A 65 31.82 -6.70 -2.69
N LEU A 66 31.45 -7.86 -3.24
CA LEU A 66 30.37 -8.72 -2.78
C LEU A 66 30.80 -9.71 -1.69
N ASP A 67 32.10 -9.79 -1.39
CA ASP A 67 32.66 -10.74 -0.43
C ASP A 67 32.06 -10.57 0.96
N GLY A 68 31.53 -11.68 1.50
CA GLY A 68 30.89 -11.68 2.82
C GLY A 68 29.52 -10.99 2.89
N LYS A 69 29.01 -10.48 1.75
CA LYS A 69 27.76 -9.70 1.69
C LYS A 69 26.55 -10.55 1.30
N THR A 70 25.36 -9.97 1.48
CA THR A 70 24.12 -10.54 0.92
C THR A 70 23.89 -9.95 -0.47
N VAL A 71 23.72 -10.79 -1.48
CA VAL A 71 23.44 -10.37 -2.86
C VAL A 71 22.02 -10.76 -3.24
N ILE A 72 21.27 -9.79 -3.76
CA ILE A 72 19.90 -9.97 -4.24
C ILE A 72 19.93 -10.13 -5.77
N VAL A 73 19.32 -11.21 -6.25
CA VAL A 73 19.07 -11.40 -7.69
C VAL A 73 17.83 -10.61 -8.10
N ARG A 74 17.98 -9.72 -9.08
CA ARG A 74 16.91 -8.89 -9.64
C ARG A 74 15.70 -9.66 -10.17
N ALA A 75 14.55 -8.99 -10.28
CA ALA A 75 13.29 -9.60 -10.71
C ALA A 75 13.35 -10.19 -12.13
N HIS A 76 14.19 -9.63 -12.98
CA HIS A 76 14.46 -10.08 -14.36
C HIS A 76 15.21 -11.41 -14.43
N GLY A 77 15.73 -11.92 -13.30
CA GLY A 77 16.53 -13.13 -13.26
C GLY A 77 17.93 -12.97 -13.85
N ILE A 78 18.71 -14.04 -13.71
CA ILE A 78 20.11 -14.13 -14.15
C ILE A 78 20.39 -15.52 -14.75
N SER A 79 21.47 -15.60 -15.54
CA SER A 79 21.95 -16.85 -16.12
C SER A 79 22.55 -17.78 -15.04
N PRO A 80 22.66 -19.09 -15.30
CA PRO A 80 23.35 -20.03 -14.43
C PRO A 80 24.80 -19.62 -14.15
N LYS A 81 25.54 -19.22 -15.20
CA LYS A 81 26.93 -18.75 -15.09
C LYS A 81 27.06 -17.53 -14.17
N ARG A 82 26.17 -16.54 -14.30
CA ARG A 82 26.17 -15.37 -13.42
C ARG A 82 25.85 -15.76 -11.98
N ARG A 83 24.89 -16.67 -11.76
CA ARG A 83 24.56 -17.17 -10.43
C ARG A 83 25.75 -17.86 -9.76
N GLU A 84 26.50 -18.66 -10.51
CA GLU A 84 27.71 -19.33 -10.01
C GLU A 84 28.77 -18.32 -9.60
N ALA A 85 29.05 -17.33 -10.47
CA ALA A 85 29.99 -16.25 -10.17
C ALA A 85 29.59 -15.44 -8.92
N LEU A 86 28.31 -15.13 -8.74
CA LEU A 86 27.85 -14.47 -7.51
C LEU A 86 28.00 -15.38 -6.28
N SER A 87 27.88 -16.70 -6.43
CA SER A 87 27.93 -17.65 -5.30
C SER A 87 29.34 -17.86 -4.76
N SER A 88 30.37 -17.61 -5.56
CA SER A 88 31.76 -17.70 -5.10
C SER A 88 32.19 -16.52 -4.23
N HIS A 89 31.50 -15.39 -4.32
CA HIS A 89 31.79 -14.16 -3.56
C HIS A 89 30.76 -13.90 -2.44
N ALA A 90 29.47 -14.00 -2.75
CA ALA A 90 28.41 -13.66 -1.82
C ALA A 90 28.32 -14.66 -0.66
N LYS A 91 28.20 -14.15 0.57
CA LYS A 91 27.86 -14.97 1.74
C LYS A 91 26.47 -15.59 1.62
N LYS A 92 25.55 -14.86 1.00
CA LYS A 92 24.16 -15.28 0.84
C LYS A 92 23.57 -14.70 -0.42
N ILE A 93 22.95 -15.54 -1.24
CA ILE A 93 22.14 -15.11 -2.37
C ILE A 93 20.66 -15.17 -2.01
N VAL A 94 19.95 -14.07 -2.25
CA VAL A 94 18.49 -13.99 -2.14
C VAL A 94 17.93 -13.86 -3.56
N ASN A 95 17.30 -14.93 -4.04
CA ASN A 95 16.75 -14.95 -5.39
C ASN A 95 15.35 -14.33 -5.44
N LEU A 96 15.21 -13.14 -6.04
CA LEU A 96 13.92 -12.47 -6.23
C LEU A 96 13.44 -12.50 -7.70
N THR A 97 13.98 -13.41 -8.51
CA THR A 97 13.51 -13.64 -9.89
C THR A 97 11.99 -13.84 -9.91
N CYS A 98 11.29 -13.14 -10.79
CA CYS A 98 9.86 -13.28 -10.96
C CYS A 98 9.50 -14.72 -11.34
N LYS A 99 8.44 -15.29 -10.74
CA LYS A 99 7.98 -16.66 -11.04
C LYS A 99 7.70 -16.92 -12.53
N TYR A 100 7.27 -15.90 -13.28
CA TYR A 100 7.04 -16.01 -14.72
C TYR A 100 8.35 -16.09 -15.51
N VAL A 101 9.35 -15.30 -15.13
CA VAL A 101 10.71 -15.38 -15.70
C VAL A 101 11.34 -16.75 -15.38
N ALA A 102 11.26 -17.19 -14.13
CA ALA A 102 11.77 -18.50 -13.72
C ALA A 102 11.12 -19.65 -14.50
N LYS A 103 9.83 -19.53 -14.86
CA LYS A 103 9.13 -20.48 -15.72
C LYS A 103 9.72 -20.52 -17.14
N ILE A 104 10.07 -19.37 -17.72
CA ILE A 104 10.74 -19.32 -19.04
C ILE A 104 12.10 -19.99 -18.97
N GLN A 105 12.91 -19.64 -17.96
CA GLN A 105 14.23 -20.25 -17.74
C GLN A 105 14.13 -21.78 -17.62
N GLY A 106 13.12 -22.29 -16.91
CA GLY A 106 12.84 -23.72 -16.80
C GLY A 106 12.42 -24.37 -18.13
N LEU A 107 11.59 -23.68 -18.93
CA LEU A 107 11.20 -24.15 -20.27
C LEU A 107 12.42 -24.23 -21.20
N VAL A 108 13.21 -23.16 -21.27
CA VAL A 108 14.43 -23.08 -22.09
C VAL A 108 15.41 -24.19 -21.70
N LYS A 109 15.69 -24.35 -20.40
CA LYS A 109 16.54 -25.45 -19.90
C LYS A 109 16.02 -26.82 -20.32
N LYS A 110 14.72 -27.07 -20.14
CA LYS A 110 14.09 -28.35 -20.48
C LYS A 110 14.23 -28.65 -21.98
N TYR A 111 13.80 -27.75 -22.85
CA TYR A 111 13.78 -28.01 -24.29
C TYR A 111 15.19 -28.02 -24.90
N SER A 112 16.12 -27.20 -24.39
CA SER A 112 17.54 -27.30 -24.75
C SER A 112 18.09 -28.68 -24.45
N SER A 113 17.78 -29.26 -23.28
CA SER A 113 18.21 -30.62 -22.93
C SER A 113 17.57 -31.72 -23.80
N LEU A 114 16.44 -31.42 -24.44
CA LEU A 114 15.78 -32.30 -25.41
C LEU A 114 16.28 -32.08 -26.85
N GLY A 115 17.34 -31.29 -27.04
CA GLY A 115 17.94 -31.03 -28.34
C GLY A 115 17.20 -30.00 -29.20
N TYR A 116 16.27 -29.22 -28.63
CA TYR A 116 15.60 -28.15 -29.36
C TYR A 116 16.50 -26.92 -29.46
N ARG A 117 16.50 -26.28 -30.63
CA ARG A 117 16.95 -24.88 -30.77
C ARG A 117 15.98 -23.98 -30.03
N VAL A 118 16.48 -22.98 -29.32
CA VAL A 118 15.66 -22.00 -28.62
C VAL A 118 15.64 -20.70 -29.43
N ILE A 119 14.44 -20.21 -29.74
CA ILE A 119 14.22 -18.90 -30.36
C ILE A 119 13.46 -18.04 -29.36
N VAL A 120 14.10 -16.96 -28.92
CA VAL A 120 13.55 -16.02 -27.94
C VAL A 120 13.14 -14.75 -28.67
N ILE A 121 11.85 -14.42 -28.64
CA ILE A 121 11.35 -13.15 -29.20
C ILE A 121 11.38 -12.09 -28.11
N GLY A 122 12.23 -11.08 -28.27
CA GLY A 122 12.45 -10.05 -27.24
C GLY A 122 13.71 -9.23 -27.47
N ASN A 123 13.91 -8.19 -26.66
CA ASN A 123 15.05 -7.29 -26.80
C ASN A 123 16.36 -7.98 -26.35
N PRO A 124 17.37 -8.16 -27.23
CA PRO A 124 18.59 -8.92 -26.92
C PRO A 124 19.44 -8.32 -25.80
N VAL A 125 19.37 -7.01 -25.56
CA VAL A 125 20.12 -6.35 -24.49
C VAL A 125 19.35 -6.27 -23.17
N HIS A 126 18.10 -6.73 -23.13
CA HIS A 126 17.30 -6.65 -21.92
C HIS A 126 17.75 -7.70 -20.89
N PRO A 127 17.92 -7.34 -19.59
CA PRO A 127 18.35 -8.24 -18.52
C PRO A 127 17.65 -9.61 -18.48
N GLU A 128 16.33 -9.60 -18.67
CA GLU A 128 15.53 -10.83 -18.72
C GLU A 128 15.97 -11.77 -19.85
N ILE A 129 16.22 -11.22 -21.05
CA ILE A 129 16.59 -12.02 -22.22
C ILE A 129 18.00 -12.54 -22.08
N VAL A 130 18.95 -11.73 -21.60
CA VAL A 130 20.30 -12.19 -21.25
C VAL A 130 20.25 -13.34 -20.24
N GLY A 131 19.42 -13.19 -19.21
CA GLY A 131 19.22 -14.23 -18.19
C GLY A 131 18.59 -15.51 -18.74
N VAL A 132 17.61 -15.40 -19.64
CA VAL A 132 16.93 -16.54 -20.28
C VAL A 132 17.86 -17.27 -21.25
N CYS A 133 18.58 -16.55 -22.10
CA CYS A 133 19.45 -17.14 -23.11
C CYS A 133 20.55 -17.99 -22.49
N GLY A 134 21.05 -17.63 -21.29
CA GLY A 134 22.07 -18.42 -20.59
C GLY A 134 21.64 -19.82 -20.11
N TYR A 135 20.39 -20.24 -20.32
CA TYR A 135 19.90 -21.60 -19.99
C TYR A 135 19.94 -22.57 -21.18
N ALA A 136 20.45 -22.15 -22.34
CA ALA A 136 20.59 -22.97 -23.54
C ALA A 136 21.85 -22.58 -24.33
N ASP A 137 22.42 -23.54 -25.08
CA ASP A 137 23.60 -23.30 -25.91
C ASP A 137 23.22 -22.91 -27.36
N ASP A 138 22.21 -23.56 -27.95
CA ASP A 138 21.69 -23.26 -29.30
C ASP A 138 20.49 -22.30 -29.21
N VAL A 139 20.79 -21.01 -29.00
CA VAL A 139 19.81 -19.95 -28.76
C VAL A 139 19.94 -18.78 -29.73
N TYR A 140 18.81 -18.30 -30.26
CA TYR A 140 18.72 -17.13 -31.12
C TYR A 140 17.69 -16.14 -30.56
N VAL A 141 17.97 -14.84 -30.70
CA VAL A 141 17.05 -13.78 -30.29
C VAL A 141 16.52 -13.06 -31.52
N VAL A 142 15.20 -12.88 -31.58
CA VAL A 142 14.52 -12.11 -32.63
C VAL A 142 13.81 -10.91 -32.01
N TYR A 143 14.21 -9.70 -32.41
CA TYR A 143 13.58 -8.46 -31.94
C TYR A 143 13.08 -7.57 -33.07
N LYS A 144 13.76 -7.62 -34.22
CA LYS A 144 13.45 -6.88 -35.44
C LYS A 144 13.50 -7.80 -36.65
N ASP A 145 12.94 -7.36 -37.77
CA ASP A 145 12.79 -8.19 -38.97
C ASP A 145 14.13 -8.73 -39.49
N GLU A 146 15.23 -7.98 -39.37
CA GLU A 146 16.55 -8.43 -39.83
C GLU A 146 17.13 -9.60 -39.01
N ASP A 147 16.64 -9.82 -37.77
CA ASP A 147 17.12 -10.93 -36.94
C ASP A 147 16.66 -12.29 -37.48
N LEU A 148 15.57 -12.33 -38.25
CA LEU A 148 15.10 -13.56 -38.92
C LEU A 148 16.13 -14.12 -39.90
N ASN A 149 16.97 -13.25 -40.46
CA ASN A 149 18.04 -13.65 -41.39
C ASN A 149 19.18 -14.38 -40.68
N LYS A 150 19.33 -14.20 -39.36
CA LYS A 150 20.35 -14.87 -38.54
C LYS A 150 19.94 -16.28 -38.12
N LEU A 151 18.66 -16.62 -38.26
CA LEU A 151 18.16 -17.96 -37.95
C LEU A 151 18.72 -18.97 -38.96
N PRO A 152 19.28 -20.11 -38.52
CA PRO A 152 19.84 -21.11 -39.42
C PRO A 152 18.80 -21.73 -40.35
N ASN A 153 19.23 -22.24 -41.50
CA ASN A 153 18.35 -22.85 -42.50
C ASN A 153 18.25 -24.38 -42.36
N ASP A 154 18.52 -24.93 -41.17
CA ASP A 154 18.40 -26.37 -40.89
C ASP A 154 17.01 -26.76 -40.35
N SER A 155 16.71 -28.06 -40.33
CA SER A 155 15.42 -28.61 -39.87
C SER A 155 15.45 -29.03 -38.40
N LYS A 156 16.29 -28.41 -37.57
CA LYS A 156 16.37 -28.76 -36.14
C LYS A 156 15.12 -28.28 -35.41
N LYS A 157 14.52 -29.16 -34.59
CA LYS A 157 13.33 -28.85 -33.78
C LYS A 157 13.54 -27.56 -32.98
N ALA A 158 12.50 -26.73 -32.87
CA ALA A 158 12.61 -25.41 -32.27
C ALA A 158 11.58 -25.16 -31.14
N LEU A 159 12.01 -24.48 -30.08
CA LEU A 159 11.15 -23.89 -29.06
C LEU A 159 11.10 -22.38 -29.31
N ILE A 160 9.91 -21.81 -29.43
CA ILE A 160 9.71 -20.36 -29.45
C ILE A 160 9.15 -19.92 -28.09
N VAL A 161 9.83 -18.96 -27.46
CA VAL A 161 9.39 -18.26 -26.24
C VAL A 161 9.47 -16.74 -26.46
N ALA A 162 8.81 -15.99 -25.59
CA ALA A 162 8.77 -14.52 -25.63
C ALA A 162 9.28 -13.89 -24.32
N GLN A 163 9.84 -12.69 -24.43
CA GLN A 163 10.02 -11.80 -23.27
C GLN A 163 8.67 -11.53 -22.58
N THR A 164 8.65 -11.56 -21.25
CA THR A 164 7.41 -11.43 -20.45
C THR A 164 6.67 -10.11 -20.68
N THR A 165 7.38 -9.07 -21.10
CA THR A 165 6.89 -7.70 -21.32
C THR A 165 6.67 -7.33 -22.79
N LEU A 166 6.85 -8.28 -23.72
CA LEU A 166 6.66 -8.06 -25.16
C LEU A 166 5.20 -7.70 -25.51
N GLN A 167 5.01 -6.95 -26.59
CA GLN A 167 3.68 -6.73 -27.17
C GLN A 167 3.16 -8.00 -27.84
N LYS A 168 1.88 -8.33 -27.60
CA LYS A 168 1.26 -9.52 -28.15
C LYS A 168 1.27 -9.54 -29.69
N SER A 169 0.99 -8.40 -30.32
CA SER A 169 1.03 -8.23 -31.79
C SER A 169 2.42 -8.53 -32.38
N ALA A 170 3.49 -8.08 -31.72
CA ALA A 170 4.86 -8.35 -32.15
C ALA A 170 5.22 -9.84 -32.04
N PHE A 171 4.79 -10.50 -30.95
CA PHE A 171 4.96 -11.94 -30.80
C PHE A 171 4.26 -12.71 -31.93
N ASP A 172 3.00 -12.40 -32.19
CA ASP A 172 2.21 -13.11 -33.21
C ASP A 172 2.80 -12.91 -34.62
N LYS A 173 3.29 -11.70 -34.94
CA LYS A 173 4.01 -11.39 -36.19
C LYS A 173 5.23 -12.30 -36.37
N PHE A 174 6.14 -12.31 -35.40
CA PHE A 174 7.39 -13.07 -35.51
C PHE A 174 7.15 -14.58 -35.48
N VAL A 175 6.20 -15.06 -34.70
CA VAL A 175 5.81 -16.48 -34.72
C VAL A 175 5.38 -16.91 -36.12
N ALA A 176 4.51 -16.14 -36.79
CA ALA A 176 4.07 -16.45 -38.14
C ALA A 176 5.24 -16.50 -39.15
N GLN A 177 6.16 -15.54 -39.08
CA GLN A 177 7.35 -15.49 -39.94
C GLN A 177 8.31 -16.67 -39.67
N ILE A 178 8.49 -17.06 -38.40
CA ILE A 178 9.35 -18.20 -38.03
C ILE A 178 8.71 -19.52 -38.48
N GLN A 179 7.39 -19.68 -38.31
CA GLN A 179 6.68 -20.86 -38.80
C GLN A 179 6.75 -20.98 -40.32
N ASP A 180 6.68 -19.87 -41.05
CA ASP A 180 6.83 -19.86 -42.51
C ASP A 180 8.24 -20.28 -42.96
N LYS A 181 9.27 -19.85 -42.23
CA LYS A 181 10.68 -20.24 -42.48
C LYS A 181 10.96 -21.71 -42.15
N TYR A 182 10.29 -22.28 -41.16
CA TYR A 182 10.52 -23.63 -40.64
C TYR A 182 9.31 -24.56 -40.84
N LYS A 183 8.64 -24.49 -42.00
CA LYS A 183 7.39 -25.22 -42.29
C LYS A 183 7.43 -26.72 -42.01
N ASP A 184 8.56 -27.37 -42.30
CA ASP A 184 8.74 -28.82 -42.17
C ASP A 184 9.44 -29.23 -40.86
N THR A 185 9.60 -28.30 -39.92
CA THR A 185 10.28 -28.52 -38.65
C THR A 185 9.26 -28.63 -37.51
N GLU A 186 9.51 -29.49 -36.53
CA GLU A 186 8.72 -29.50 -35.29
C GLU A 186 8.99 -28.22 -34.48
N ILE A 187 7.96 -27.38 -34.31
CA ILE A 187 8.04 -26.13 -33.54
C ILE A 187 7.08 -26.20 -32.36
N ILE A 188 7.63 -25.97 -31.16
CA ILE A 188 6.84 -25.78 -29.94
C ILE A 188 6.76 -24.29 -29.65
N ILE A 189 5.56 -23.74 -29.67
CA ILE A 189 5.31 -22.34 -29.38
C ILE A 189 4.79 -22.22 -27.95
N LYS A 190 5.48 -21.43 -27.13
CA LYS A 190 5.03 -21.06 -25.79
C LYS A 190 4.93 -19.55 -25.71
N ASN A 191 3.70 -19.03 -25.73
CA ASN A 191 3.46 -17.63 -25.38
C ASN A 191 3.80 -17.45 -23.89
N THR A 192 4.95 -16.82 -23.62
CA THR A 192 5.43 -16.55 -22.27
C THR A 192 5.31 -15.09 -21.87
N ILE A 193 4.56 -14.28 -22.64
CA ILE A 193 4.09 -12.97 -22.20
C ILE A 193 3.26 -13.18 -20.94
N CYS A 194 3.54 -12.42 -19.88
CA CYS A 194 2.86 -12.65 -18.61
C CYS A 194 1.46 -12.01 -18.61
N ALA A 195 0.53 -12.63 -17.88
CA ALA A 195 -0.84 -12.13 -17.78
C ALA A 195 -0.93 -10.68 -17.28
N ALA A 196 0.01 -10.26 -16.42
CA ALA A 196 0.08 -8.90 -15.92
C ALA A 196 0.41 -7.87 -17.03
N THR A 197 1.21 -8.26 -18.02
CA THR A 197 1.51 -7.47 -19.22
C THR A 197 0.27 -7.39 -20.11
N GLU A 198 -0.34 -8.54 -20.45
CA GLU A 198 -1.53 -8.59 -21.31
C GLU A 198 -2.71 -7.79 -20.73
N GLN A 199 -2.96 -7.92 -19.42
CA GLN A 199 -4.00 -7.14 -18.72
C GLN A 199 -3.76 -5.63 -18.83
N ARG A 200 -2.51 -5.16 -18.71
CA ARG A 200 -2.19 -3.73 -18.83
C ARG A 200 -2.29 -3.25 -20.28
N GLN A 201 -1.85 -4.05 -21.24
CA GLN A 201 -1.97 -3.72 -22.67
C GLN A 201 -3.45 -3.62 -23.08
N ASN A 202 -4.28 -4.57 -22.66
CA ASN A 202 -5.72 -4.52 -22.92
C ASN A 202 -6.38 -3.33 -22.21
N GLU A 203 -6.00 -3.06 -20.96
CA GLU A 203 -6.59 -1.94 -20.24
C GLU A 203 -6.18 -0.58 -20.79
N VAL A 204 -4.93 -0.40 -21.23
CA VAL A 204 -4.50 0.90 -21.80
C VAL A 204 -5.24 1.20 -23.11
N LEU A 205 -5.58 0.18 -23.92
CA LEU A 205 -6.46 0.33 -25.08
C LEU A 205 -7.83 0.87 -24.66
N GLU A 206 -8.44 0.28 -23.63
CA GLU A 206 -9.76 0.69 -23.14
C GLU A 206 -9.74 2.06 -22.45
N ILE A 207 -8.66 2.38 -21.73
CA ILE A 207 -8.41 3.72 -21.16
C ILE A 207 -8.32 4.76 -22.28
N ALA A 208 -7.55 4.47 -23.33
CA ALA A 208 -7.38 5.39 -24.46
C ALA A 208 -8.70 5.62 -25.21
N LYS A 209 -9.52 4.59 -25.42
CA LYS A 209 -10.82 4.72 -26.12
C LYS A 209 -11.81 5.65 -25.40
N ARG A 210 -11.79 5.68 -24.05
CA ARG A 210 -12.78 6.42 -23.24
C ARG A 210 -12.30 7.74 -22.64
N ASN A 211 -11.06 8.15 -22.91
CA ASN A 211 -10.47 9.40 -22.43
C ASN A 211 -9.97 10.26 -23.59
N ASP A 212 -9.80 11.55 -23.35
CA ASP A 212 -9.38 12.51 -24.39
C ASP A 212 -7.85 12.47 -24.60
N VAL A 213 -7.12 12.12 -23.54
CA VAL A 213 -5.66 12.00 -23.49
C VAL A 213 -5.26 10.90 -22.50
N VAL A 214 -4.12 10.27 -22.71
CA VAL A 214 -3.56 9.27 -21.79
C VAL A 214 -2.19 9.71 -21.26
N LEU A 215 -2.00 9.65 -19.94
CA LEU A 215 -0.69 9.76 -19.33
C LEU A 215 -0.19 8.35 -18.99
N VAL A 216 1.02 8.02 -19.41
CA VAL A 216 1.68 6.76 -19.09
C VAL A 216 2.84 7.03 -18.15
N ILE A 217 2.69 6.56 -16.91
CA ILE A 217 3.61 6.86 -15.81
C ILE A 217 4.64 5.73 -15.62
N GLY A 218 5.93 6.05 -15.63
CA GLY A 218 6.99 5.10 -15.26
C GLY A 218 8.38 5.45 -15.80
N GLY A 219 9.38 4.64 -15.46
CA GLY A 219 10.77 4.85 -15.88
C GLY A 219 11.01 4.55 -17.36
N SER A 220 11.72 5.41 -18.08
CA SER A 220 11.97 5.42 -19.54
C SER A 220 12.57 4.10 -20.05
N GLU A 221 13.38 3.46 -19.21
CA GLU A 221 14.04 2.17 -19.47
C GLU A 221 13.10 0.96 -19.30
N SER A 222 11.88 1.17 -18.80
CA SER A 222 10.90 0.08 -18.65
C SER A 222 10.25 -0.26 -19.98
N SER A 223 10.61 -1.44 -20.53
CA SER A 223 9.98 -2.03 -21.72
C SER A 223 8.45 -2.04 -21.63
N ASN A 224 7.91 -2.39 -20.45
CA ASN A 224 6.47 -2.39 -20.23
C ASN A 224 5.87 -0.97 -20.32
N THR A 225 6.48 0.03 -19.69
CA THR A 225 5.97 1.41 -19.75
C THR A 225 5.99 1.96 -21.17
N ARG A 226 7.09 1.72 -21.91
CA ARG A 226 7.22 2.12 -23.32
C ARG A 226 6.16 1.46 -24.20
N ASN A 227 5.87 0.18 -23.98
CA ASN A 227 4.81 -0.52 -24.70
C ASN A 227 3.43 0.07 -24.43
N LEU A 228 3.11 0.39 -23.17
CA LEU A 228 1.84 1.05 -22.83
C LEU A 228 1.71 2.42 -23.49
N TYR A 229 2.79 3.20 -23.52
CA TYR A 229 2.84 4.48 -24.21
C TYR A 229 2.58 4.33 -25.72
N ASN A 230 3.27 3.41 -26.38
CA ASN A 230 3.11 3.16 -27.82
C ASN A 230 1.68 2.69 -28.17
N ILE A 231 1.08 1.86 -27.33
CA ILE A 231 -0.30 1.42 -27.52
C ILE A 231 -1.27 2.60 -27.35
N ALA A 232 -1.10 3.41 -26.30
CA ALA A 232 -1.95 4.57 -26.06
C ALA A 232 -1.85 5.61 -27.19
N SER A 233 -0.62 5.93 -27.62
CA SER A 233 -0.34 6.93 -28.66
C SER A 233 -0.88 6.53 -30.04
N SER A 234 -1.07 5.23 -30.29
CA SER A 234 -1.73 4.74 -31.51
C SER A 234 -3.24 5.02 -31.57
N ILE A 235 -3.87 5.40 -30.44
CA ILE A 235 -5.33 5.63 -30.34
C ILE A 235 -5.66 7.09 -30.02
N LYS A 236 -4.95 7.70 -29.06
CA LYS A 236 -5.19 9.07 -28.56
C LYS A 236 -3.86 9.80 -28.31
N PRO A 237 -3.87 11.14 -28.18
CA PRO A 237 -2.73 11.85 -27.62
C PRO A 237 -2.29 11.19 -26.30
N ALA A 238 -1.01 10.86 -26.22
CA ALA A 238 -0.44 10.24 -25.04
C ALA A 238 0.85 10.95 -24.63
N PHE A 239 1.05 11.11 -23.32
CA PHE A 239 2.27 11.69 -22.77
C PHE A 239 2.96 10.70 -21.83
N TYR A 240 4.29 10.69 -21.93
CA TYR A 240 5.16 9.94 -21.05
C TYR A 240 5.48 10.79 -19.82
N VAL A 241 5.34 10.24 -18.61
CA VAL A 241 5.57 10.96 -17.35
C VAL A 241 6.43 10.08 -16.44
N GLU A 242 7.68 10.47 -16.20
CA GLU A 242 8.56 9.75 -15.28
C GLU A 242 8.50 10.36 -13.88
N TYR A 243 8.50 11.69 -13.81
CA TYR A 243 8.44 12.47 -12.58
C TYR A 243 7.28 13.46 -12.59
N LYS A 244 6.96 14.02 -11.42
CA LYS A 244 5.89 15.02 -11.28
C LYS A 244 6.20 16.29 -12.07
N GLU A 245 7.48 16.64 -12.14
CA GLU A 245 8.03 17.82 -12.79
C GLU A 245 7.80 17.77 -14.31
N ASP A 246 7.63 16.58 -14.90
CA ASP A 246 7.30 16.44 -16.33
C ASP A 246 5.91 17.04 -16.65
N LEU A 247 5.01 17.13 -15.68
CA LEU A 247 3.69 17.75 -15.84
C LEU A 247 3.76 19.26 -16.08
N GLU A 248 4.89 19.90 -15.81
CA GLU A 248 5.09 21.33 -16.11
C GLU A 248 5.20 21.56 -17.63
N LYS A 249 5.74 20.59 -18.35
CA LYS A 249 5.93 20.61 -19.81
C LYS A 249 4.69 20.18 -20.59
N ILE A 250 3.66 19.70 -19.90
CA ILE A 250 2.44 19.16 -20.51
C ILE A 250 1.27 20.10 -20.23
N ASP A 251 0.69 20.64 -21.30
CA ASP A 251 -0.58 21.36 -21.24
C ASP A 251 -1.75 20.39 -21.43
N LEU A 252 -2.57 20.28 -20.39
CA LEU A 252 -3.77 19.43 -20.36
C LEU A 252 -5.06 20.25 -20.37
N SER A 253 -4.98 21.57 -20.50
CA SER A 253 -6.12 22.50 -20.41
C SER A 253 -7.26 22.16 -21.37
N ASN A 254 -6.93 21.63 -22.54
CA ASN A 254 -7.89 21.28 -23.59
C ASN A 254 -8.56 19.90 -23.42
N TYR A 255 -8.15 19.10 -22.44
CA TYR A 255 -8.68 17.75 -22.21
C TYR A 255 -9.63 17.71 -21.02
N LYS A 256 -10.81 17.12 -21.17
CA LYS A 256 -11.79 17.00 -20.08
C LYS A 256 -11.58 15.72 -19.28
N ASN A 257 -11.30 14.61 -19.96
CA ASN A 257 -11.09 13.28 -19.42
C ASN A 257 -9.64 12.84 -19.65
N ILE A 258 -8.90 12.63 -18.56
CA ILE A 258 -7.50 12.20 -18.58
C ILE A 258 -7.44 10.76 -18.10
N GLY A 259 -7.01 9.86 -18.99
CA GLY A 259 -6.66 8.50 -18.64
C GLY A 259 -5.26 8.45 -18.03
N ILE A 260 -5.07 7.68 -16.97
CA ILE A 260 -3.76 7.40 -16.38
C ILE A 260 -3.53 5.90 -16.42
N MET A 261 -2.42 5.50 -17.04
CA MET A 261 -1.88 4.16 -16.95
C MET A 261 -0.46 4.23 -16.40
N ALA A 262 0.05 3.12 -15.84
CA ALA A 262 1.40 3.09 -15.33
C ALA A 262 2.09 1.75 -15.59
N GLY A 263 3.41 1.81 -15.70
CA GLY A 263 4.27 0.66 -15.83
C GLY A 263 4.15 -0.32 -14.67
N ALA A 264 4.47 -1.60 -14.93
CA ALA A 264 4.52 -2.65 -13.92
C ALA A 264 5.58 -2.42 -12.82
N SER A 265 6.48 -1.46 -13.03
CA SER A 265 7.53 -1.02 -12.10
C SER A 265 7.23 0.32 -11.43
N THR A 266 6.06 0.92 -11.63
CA THR A 266 5.71 2.22 -11.05
C THR A 266 4.98 2.04 -9.72
N PRO A 267 5.41 2.65 -8.62
CA PRO A 267 4.74 2.50 -7.32
C PRO A 267 3.42 3.29 -7.26
N ASP A 268 2.48 2.83 -6.42
CA ASP A 268 1.12 3.39 -6.35
C ASP A 268 1.13 4.86 -5.88
N TRP A 269 2.02 5.20 -4.94
CA TRP A 269 2.14 6.58 -4.42
C TRP A 269 2.49 7.60 -5.51
N LEU A 270 3.28 7.21 -6.52
CA LEU A 270 3.68 8.11 -7.61
C LEU A 270 2.51 8.38 -8.55
N ILE A 271 1.72 7.34 -8.84
CA ILE A 271 0.50 7.44 -9.65
C ILE A 271 -0.51 8.35 -8.95
N GLU A 272 -0.70 8.18 -7.65
CA GLU A 272 -1.59 9.01 -6.84
C GLU A 272 -1.15 10.47 -6.77
N ASP A 273 0.16 10.74 -6.57
CA ASP A 273 0.66 12.12 -6.52
C ASP A 273 0.54 12.84 -7.87
N ILE A 274 0.82 12.15 -8.98
CA ILE A 274 0.61 12.69 -10.33
C ILE A 274 -0.88 12.97 -10.58
N ALA A 275 -1.75 11.99 -10.31
CA ALA A 275 -3.20 12.13 -10.49
C ALA A 275 -3.77 13.31 -9.69
N GLN A 276 -3.33 13.47 -8.44
CA GLN A 276 -3.77 14.58 -7.60
C GLN A 276 -3.18 15.91 -8.07
N THR A 277 -1.93 15.94 -8.52
CA THR A 277 -1.29 17.15 -9.05
C THR A 277 -2.05 17.70 -10.25
N ILE A 278 -2.52 16.81 -11.15
CA ILE A 278 -3.37 17.18 -12.28
C ILE A 278 -4.69 17.78 -11.79
N LYS A 279 -5.37 17.11 -10.85
CA LYS A 279 -6.64 17.61 -10.30
C LYS A 279 -6.49 19.01 -9.70
N ASP A 280 -5.40 19.26 -8.98
CA ASP A 280 -5.17 20.56 -8.33
C ASP A 280 -4.77 21.64 -9.34
N LYS A 281 -3.91 21.33 -10.31
CA LYS A 281 -3.43 22.28 -11.34
C LYS A 281 -4.59 22.87 -12.15
N TYR A 282 -5.60 22.04 -12.46
CA TYR A 282 -6.76 22.42 -13.27
C TYR A 282 -8.05 22.62 -12.44
N ALA A 283 -7.94 22.71 -11.11
CA ALA A 283 -9.07 23.01 -10.25
C ALA A 283 -9.44 24.50 -10.26
N THR A 284 -10.73 24.80 -10.17
CA THR A 284 -11.21 26.18 -9.99
C THR A 284 -10.73 26.77 -8.68
N ASN A 285 -10.66 28.11 -8.58
CA ASN A 285 -10.25 28.79 -7.35
C ASN A 285 -11.11 28.38 -6.15
N PHE A 286 -12.42 28.24 -6.37
CA PHE A 286 -13.36 27.79 -5.35
C PHE A 286 -13.03 26.37 -4.86
N TYR A 287 -12.80 25.43 -5.78
CA TYR A 287 -12.44 24.05 -5.42
C TYR A 287 -11.11 24.01 -4.65
N ARG A 288 -10.10 24.78 -5.09
CA ARG A 288 -8.80 24.86 -4.38
C ARG A 288 -8.96 25.40 -2.96
N PHE A 289 -9.80 26.40 -2.77
CA PHE A 289 -10.12 26.94 -1.44
C PHE A 289 -10.78 25.88 -0.54
N ILE A 290 -11.84 25.23 -1.01
CA ILE A 290 -12.52 24.15 -0.27
C ILE A 290 -11.57 22.98 0.02
N SER A 291 -10.75 22.58 -0.96
CA SER A 291 -9.75 21.53 -0.80
C SER A 291 -8.74 21.87 0.29
N ARG A 292 -8.29 23.13 0.40
CA ARG A 292 -7.37 23.56 1.47
C ARG A 292 -8.02 23.50 2.85
N ILE A 293 -9.28 23.91 2.98
CA ILE A 293 -10.04 23.76 4.24
C ILE A 293 -10.15 22.28 4.60
N PHE A 294 -10.53 21.45 3.63
CA PHE A 294 -10.67 20.02 3.84
C PHE A 294 -9.33 19.39 4.23
N ASP A 295 -8.22 19.81 3.61
CA ASP A 295 -6.87 19.39 3.95
C ASP A 295 -6.53 19.74 5.39
N PHE A 296 -6.83 20.96 5.81
CA PHE A 296 -6.61 21.40 7.17
C PHE A 296 -7.42 20.58 8.18
N LEU A 297 -8.70 20.33 7.93
CA LEU A 297 -9.56 19.55 8.83
C LEU A 297 -9.17 18.07 8.88
N ASN A 298 -8.77 17.48 7.75
CA ASN A 298 -8.37 16.08 7.66
C ASN A 298 -6.95 15.84 8.22
N TYR A 299 -5.96 16.61 7.75
CA TYR A 299 -4.59 16.49 8.24
C TYR A 299 -4.46 16.97 9.69
N GLY A 300 -5.28 17.92 10.09
CA GLY A 300 -5.44 18.31 11.49
C GLY A 300 -6.18 17.30 12.36
N TYR A 301 -6.67 16.18 11.79
CA TYR A 301 -7.49 15.16 12.47
C TYR A 301 -8.77 15.70 13.15
N ILE A 302 -9.24 16.88 12.74
CA ILE A 302 -10.41 17.53 13.34
C ILE A 302 -11.67 16.71 13.11
N PHE A 303 -11.88 16.19 11.89
CA PHE A 303 -13.00 15.29 11.61
C PHE A 303 -13.00 14.09 12.55
N PHE A 304 -11.85 13.41 12.65
CA PHE A 304 -11.72 12.24 13.51
C PHE A 304 -11.99 12.54 14.99
N SER A 305 -11.46 13.65 15.51
CA SER A 305 -11.69 14.08 16.89
C SER A 305 -13.16 14.40 17.18
N VAL A 306 -13.85 15.04 16.23
CA VAL A 306 -15.31 15.25 16.33
C VAL A 306 -16.05 13.92 16.30
N GLY A 307 -15.70 13.02 15.39
CA GLY A 307 -16.27 11.66 15.36
C GLY A 307 -16.09 10.92 16.68
N ALA A 308 -14.95 11.07 17.34
CA ALA A 308 -14.69 10.44 18.63
C ALA A 308 -15.50 11.05 19.80
N PHE A 309 -15.73 12.37 19.79
CA PHE A 309 -16.69 13.00 20.71
C PHE A 309 -18.08 12.40 20.52
N LEU A 310 -18.54 12.32 19.28
CA LEU A 310 -19.87 11.84 18.91
C LEU A 310 -20.05 10.34 19.23
N MET A 311 -19.02 9.53 19.01
CA MET A 311 -19.00 8.14 19.47
C MET A 311 -19.18 8.02 20.98
N SER A 312 -18.57 8.93 21.77
CA SER A 312 -18.74 8.92 23.23
C SER A 312 -20.21 9.08 23.61
N TYR A 313 -20.96 9.97 22.93
CA TYR A 313 -22.40 10.10 23.13
C TYR A 313 -23.14 8.78 22.91
N ALA A 314 -22.86 8.09 21.81
CA ALA A 314 -23.48 6.80 21.52
C ALA A 314 -23.17 5.73 22.58
N VAL A 315 -21.95 5.71 23.14
CA VAL A 315 -21.61 4.78 24.22
C VAL A 315 -22.43 5.07 25.48
N TYR A 316 -22.63 6.33 25.84
CA TYR A 316 -23.52 6.70 26.95
C TYR A 316 -24.98 6.28 26.69
N ASP A 317 -25.47 6.47 25.47
CA ASP A 317 -26.81 6.01 25.06
C ASP A 317 -26.94 4.48 25.15
N ILE A 318 -25.98 3.71 24.62
CA ILE A 318 -25.96 2.23 24.73
C ILE A 318 -26.07 1.78 26.18
N LEU A 319 -25.36 2.46 27.08
CA LEU A 319 -25.32 2.14 28.50
C LEU A 319 -26.53 2.70 29.28
N SER A 320 -27.38 3.49 28.62
CA SER A 320 -28.48 4.24 29.23
C SER A 320 -27.99 5.03 30.44
N GLN A 321 -26.92 5.80 30.25
CA GLN A 321 -26.34 6.71 31.24
C GLN A 321 -26.45 8.15 30.73
N PRO A 322 -26.64 9.15 31.62
CA PRO A 322 -26.69 10.54 31.20
C PRO A 322 -25.35 10.97 30.58
N PHE A 323 -25.40 11.53 29.37
CA PHE A 323 -24.19 11.90 28.65
C PHE A 323 -23.40 12.97 29.40
N LYS A 324 -22.16 12.64 29.76
CA LYS A 324 -21.22 13.56 30.40
C LYS A 324 -20.27 14.13 29.36
N TYR A 325 -20.61 15.28 28.79
CA TYR A 325 -19.90 15.88 27.66
C TYR A 325 -18.40 16.09 27.91
N GLN A 326 -17.97 16.28 29.16
CA GLN A 326 -16.55 16.42 29.49
C GLN A 326 -15.74 15.15 29.18
N ILE A 327 -16.34 13.96 29.30
CA ILE A 327 -15.71 12.71 28.86
C ILE A 327 -15.55 12.71 27.34
N GLY A 328 -16.59 13.13 26.61
CA GLY A 328 -16.50 13.30 25.16
C GLY A 328 -15.37 14.25 24.75
N ILE A 329 -15.19 15.38 25.46
CA ILE A 329 -14.10 16.33 25.23
C ILE A 329 -12.73 15.66 25.46
N ILE A 330 -12.57 14.92 26.57
CA ILE A 330 -11.32 14.18 26.86
C ILE A 330 -10.98 13.22 25.73
N ILE A 331 -11.96 12.45 25.23
CA ILE A 331 -11.75 11.52 24.12
C ILE A 331 -11.37 12.26 22.83
N ALA A 332 -12.05 13.36 22.49
CA ALA A 332 -11.75 14.14 21.29
C ALA A 332 -10.34 14.73 21.33
N LEU A 333 -9.94 15.29 22.49
CA LEU A 333 -8.61 15.85 22.71
C LEU A 333 -7.53 14.76 22.69
N TYR A 334 -7.78 13.60 23.32
CA TYR A 334 -6.88 12.45 23.26
C TYR A 334 -6.56 12.07 21.81
N TYR A 335 -7.60 11.94 20.98
CA TYR A 335 -7.40 11.61 19.57
C TYR A 335 -6.70 12.68 18.77
N LEU A 336 -7.04 13.95 19.03
CA LEU A 336 -6.42 15.07 18.34
C LEU A 336 -4.91 15.07 18.59
N TYR A 337 -4.55 15.04 19.88
CA TYR A 337 -3.17 15.03 20.32
C TYR A 337 -2.43 13.77 19.82
N MET A 338 -2.95 12.56 20.08
CA MET A 338 -2.26 11.33 19.69
C MET A 338 -2.12 11.19 18.18
N SER A 339 -3.17 11.49 17.41
CA SER A 339 -3.13 11.31 15.94
C SER A 339 -2.17 12.31 15.28
N LEU A 340 -2.12 13.55 15.78
CA LEU A 340 -1.15 14.55 15.33
C LEU A 340 0.26 14.17 15.75
N GLU A 341 0.48 13.74 17.00
CA GLU A 341 1.80 13.29 17.46
C GLU A 341 2.32 12.12 16.61
N ASN A 342 1.46 11.15 16.32
CA ASN A 342 1.75 10.02 15.44
C ASN A 342 2.04 10.48 14.02
N GLY A 343 1.30 11.47 13.52
CA GLY A 343 1.51 12.05 12.20
C GLY A 343 2.84 12.81 12.09
N TYR A 344 3.26 13.50 13.15
CA TYR A 344 4.50 14.28 13.15
C TYR A 344 5.75 13.43 13.38
N SER A 345 5.66 12.40 14.21
CA SER A 345 6.79 11.52 14.54
C SER A 345 7.01 10.41 13.50
N ASN A 346 5.98 10.07 12.72
CA ASN A 346 6.08 9.01 11.73
C ASN A 346 6.82 9.46 10.47
N TYR A 347 8.10 9.13 10.39
CA TYR A 347 8.95 9.40 9.23
C TYR A 347 8.45 8.76 7.94
N THR A 348 7.65 7.67 8.01
CA THR A 348 7.15 7.00 6.79
C THR A 348 6.20 7.88 6.01
N ILE A 349 5.57 8.88 6.64
CA ILE A 349 4.66 9.83 5.99
C ILE A 349 5.36 10.62 4.88
N LYS A 350 6.68 10.83 4.96
CA LYS A 350 7.44 11.43 3.87
C LYS A 350 7.32 10.65 2.55
N ILE A 351 7.21 9.33 2.65
CA ILE A 351 7.11 8.40 1.52
C ILE A 351 5.65 8.05 1.23
N SER A 352 4.85 7.76 2.26
CA SER A 352 3.47 7.30 2.11
C SER A 352 2.46 8.39 1.81
N ASP A 353 2.68 9.62 2.28
CA ASP A 353 1.82 10.78 2.02
C ASP A 353 2.65 12.08 2.02
N LYS A 354 3.43 12.28 0.95
CA LYS A 354 4.33 13.43 0.77
C LYS A 354 3.61 14.77 0.96
N ARG A 355 2.35 14.87 0.56
CA ARG A 355 1.54 16.08 0.71
C ARG A 355 1.22 16.37 2.17
N ARG A 356 0.78 15.36 2.93
CA ARG A 356 0.58 15.50 4.38
C ARG A 356 1.89 15.86 5.08
N TYR A 357 3.01 15.25 4.67
CA TYR A 357 4.33 15.60 5.20
C TYR A 357 4.66 17.09 4.96
N LEU A 358 4.54 17.57 3.72
CA LEU A 358 4.80 18.97 3.37
C LEU A 358 3.87 19.92 4.13
N PHE A 359 2.60 19.58 4.25
CA PHE A 359 1.62 20.35 5.03
C PHE A 359 2.01 20.46 6.51
N TYR A 360 2.50 19.37 7.11
CA TYR A 360 3.03 19.40 8.47
C TYR A 360 4.30 20.24 8.62
N GLN A 361 5.14 20.34 7.59
CA GLN A 361 6.30 21.24 7.61
C GLN A 361 5.86 22.71 7.49
N GLU A 362 4.89 23.00 6.62
CA GLU A 362 4.34 24.35 6.43
C GLU A 362 3.71 24.90 7.72
N TYR A 363 2.88 24.09 8.40
CA TYR A 363 2.16 24.49 9.61
C TYR A 363 2.77 23.97 10.91
N LYS A 364 4.08 23.69 10.92
CA LYS A 364 4.79 23.00 12.01
C LYS A 364 4.58 23.62 13.39
N THR A 365 4.69 24.95 13.50
CA THR A 365 4.54 25.66 14.78
C THR A 365 3.11 25.56 15.29
N PHE A 366 2.13 25.72 14.40
CA PHE A 366 0.71 25.65 14.74
C PHE A 366 0.33 24.27 15.28
N PHE A 367 0.68 23.19 14.58
CA PHE A 367 0.31 21.85 15.03
C PHE A 367 1.07 21.40 16.28
N ARG A 368 2.33 21.82 16.48
CA ARG A 368 3.03 21.58 17.75
C ARG A 368 2.32 22.24 18.94
N PHE A 369 1.88 23.49 18.75
CA PHE A 369 1.06 24.17 19.75
C PHE A 369 -0.26 23.44 19.97
N LEU A 370 -0.94 23.01 18.91
CA LEU A 370 -2.20 22.28 19.01
C LEU A 370 -2.05 20.93 19.74
N ILE A 371 -0.98 20.17 19.48
CA ILE A 371 -0.62 18.93 20.18
C ILE A 371 -0.48 19.21 21.69
N LEU A 372 0.34 20.20 22.05
CA LEU A 372 0.60 20.56 23.45
C LEU A 372 -0.69 21.01 24.15
N MET A 373 -1.44 21.93 23.54
CA MET A 373 -2.69 22.43 24.11
C MET A 373 -3.74 21.33 24.27
N SER A 374 -3.87 20.42 23.28
CA SER A 374 -4.81 19.31 23.37
C SER A 374 -4.47 18.37 24.52
N ALA A 375 -3.18 18.04 24.70
CA ALA A 375 -2.72 17.21 25.80
C ALA A 375 -2.97 17.88 27.16
N VAL A 376 -2.59 19.16 27.31
CA VAL A 376 -2.79 19.91 28.57
C VAL A 376 -4.26 20.00 28.94
N LEU A 377 -5.13 20.36 27.98
CA LEU A 377 -6.57 20.46 28.21
C LEU A 377 -7.18 19.11 28.55
N MET A 378 -6.77 18.03 27.87
CA MET A 378 -7.22 16.68 28.17
C MET A 378 -6.93 16.29 29.62
N PHE A 379 -5.68 16.47 30.09
CA PHE A 379 -5.31 16.17 31.47
C PHE A 379 -5.99 17.09 32.47
N TYR A 380 -6.16 18.37 32.15
CA TYR A 380 -6.89 19.31 33.00
C TYR A 380 -8.35 18.89 33.20
N PHE A 381 -9.08 18.58 32.13
CA PHE A 381 -10.46 18.10 32.23
C PHE A 381 -10.53 16.77 32.97
N ALA A 382 -9.62 15.84 32.69
CA ALA A 382 -9.57 14.55 33.39
C ALA A 382 -9.38 14.72 34.90
N TYR A 383 -8.45 15.58 35.31
CA TYR A 383 -8.20 15.92 36.71
C TYR A 383 -9.43 16.56 37.38
N LYS A 384 -10.08 17.52 36.71
CA LYS A 384 -11.27 18.21 37.25
C LYS A 384 -12.45 17.28 37.45
N ILE A 385 -12.56 16.19 36.70
CA ILE A 385 -13.65 15.22 36.84
C ILE A 385 -13.32 14.18 37.93
N ASN A 386 -12.17 13.50 37.83
CA ASN A 386 -11.80 12.42 38.72
C ASN A 386 -10.32 12.03 38.56
N VAL A 387 -9.61 11.83 39.67
CA VAL A 387 -8.19 11.40 39.67
C VAL A 387 -8.00 10.06 38.96
N GLY A 388 -8.94 9.12 39.05
CA GLY A 388 -8.90 7.86 38.32
C GLY A 388 -8.99 8.04 36.80
N ILE A 389 -9.77 9.02 36.33
CA ILE A 389 -9.86 9.35 34.88
C ILE A 389 -8.56 10.01 34.42
N LEU A 390 -7.93 10.84 35.27
CA LEU A 390 -6.57 11.36 35.01
C LEU A 390 -5.56 10.21 34.85
N MET A 391 -5.56 9.24 35.76
CA MET A 391 -4.67 8.08 35.67
C MET A 391 -4.92 7.24 34.41
N LEU A 392 -6.19 7.03 34.02
CA LEU A 392 -6.53 6.37 32.76
C LEU A 392 -6.04 7.16 31.55
N SER A 393 -6.16 8.49 31.57
CA SER A 393 -5.68 9.38 30.49
C SER A 393 -4.16 9.28 30.33
N ILE A 394 -3.43 9.23 31.45
CA ILE A 394 -1.97 9.04 31.45
C ILE A 394 -1.63 7.66 30.90
N LEU A 395 -2.26 6.59 31.40
CA LEU A 395 -2.03 5.22 30.92
C LEU A 395 -2.30 5.09 29.41
N SER A 396 -3.41 5.64 28.94
CA SER A 396 -3.80 5.60 27.52
C SER A 396 -2.84 6.40 26.64
N SER A 397 -2.32 7.52 27.15
CA SER A 397 -1.29 8.32 26.45
C SER A 397 0.04 7.58 26.40
N LEU A 398 0.46 6.91 27.48
CA LEU A 398 1.69 6.10 27.49
C LEU A 398 1.60 4.91 26.51
N LEU A 399 0.45 4.22 26.46
CA LEU A 399 0.19 3.16 25.48
C LEU A 399 0.27 3.69 24.03
N GLY A 400 -0.20 4.92 23.80
CA GLY A 400 -0.11 5.57 22.50
C GLY A 400 1.30 6.07 22.15
N MET A 401 2.01 6.71 23.09
CA MET A 401 3.37 7.25 22.88
C MET A 401 4.41 6.15 22.67
N GLY A 402 4.29 5.02 23.39
CA GLY A 402 5.24 3.91 23.33
C GLY A 402 5.46 3.33 21.92
N TYR A 403 4.57 3.62 20.97
CA TYR A 403 4.66 3.17 19.59
C TYR A 403 5.31 4.21 18.62
N ASN A 404 5.40 5.49 18.97
CA ASN A 404 5.99 6.55 18.11
C ASN A 404 7.52 6.50 18.00
N ILE A 405 8.17 5.53 18.63
CA ILE A 405 9.63 5.41 18.58
C ILE A 405 10.03 4.82 17.23
N SER A 406 10.49 5.68 16.32
CA SER A 406 10.97 5.31 14.99
C SER A 406 12.18 4.38 15.04
N PHE A 407 12.34 3.55 14.00
CA PHE A 407 13.49 2.64 13.84
C PHE A 407 14.85 3.36 13.80
N GLU A 408 14.85 4.67 13.49
CA GLU A 408 16.04 5.52 13.38
C GLU A 408 16.64 5.87 14.76
N ASN A 409 15.79 6.04 15.79
CA ASN A 409 16.21 6.34 17.17
C ASN A 409 16.67 5.11 17.97
N LYS A 410 16.84 3.95 17.31
CA LYS A 410 17.27 2.69 17.94
C LYS A 410 18.51 2.85 18.81
N SER A 411 19.53 3.59 18.36
CA SER A 411 20.80 3.68 19.10
C SER A 411 20.67 4.40 20.45
N ARG A 412 19.70 5.31 20.61
CA ARG A 412 19.57 6.17 21.79
C ARG A 412 18.83 5.51 22.95
N PHE A 413 17.98 4.52 22.67
CA PHE A 413 17.10 3.88 23.67
C PHE A 413 17.15 2.34 23.67
N GLU A 414 18.03 1.71 22.89
CA GLU A 414 18.14 0.23 22.81
C GLU A 414 18.44 -0.46 24.14
N SER A 415 19.07 0.25 25.08
CA SER A 415 19.36 -0.23 26.44
C SER A 415 18.20 -0.08 27.42
N SER A 416 17.16 0.71 27.09
CA SER A 416 16.03 0.93 27.99
C SER A 416 15.14 -0.31 28.08
N PHE A 417 14.85 -0.75 29.31
CA PHE A 417 13.92 -1.83 29.60
C PHE A 417 12.54 -1.57 28.97
N PHE A 418 12.05 -0.32 29.03
CA PHE A 418 10.77 0.06 28.44
C PHE A 418 10.78 -0.09 26.92
N PHE A 419 11.85 0.32 26.24
CA PHE A 419 11.96 0.16 24.78
C PHE A 419 11.92 -1.31 24.36
N ARG A 420 12.60 -2.20 25.11
CA ARG A 420 12.57 -3.65 24.86
C ARG A 420 11.17 -4.26 25.02
N LEU A 421 10.39 -3.77 25.98
CA LEU A 421 9.02 -4.23 26.22
C LEU A 421 8.07 -3.79 25.09
N PHE A 422 8.11 -2.51 24.73
CA PHE A 422 7.20 -1.93 23.72
C PHE A 422 7.56 -2.31 22.27
N LYS A 423 8.82 -2.66 21.98
CA LYS A 423 9.26 -3.06 20.63
C LYS A 423 8.45 -4.22 20.04
N LYS A 424 8.01 -5.18 20.87
CA LYS A 424 7.20 -6.33 20.43
C LYS A 424 5.76 -5.95 20.05
N LEU A 425 5.29 -4.78 20.48
CA LEU A 425 3.93 -4.29 20.23
C LEU A 425 3.84 -3.38 19.00
N ILE A 426 4.97 -2.91 18.45
CA ILE A 426 5.02 -2.04 17.25
C ILE A 426 4.21 -2.62 16.07
N PRO A 427 4.35 -3.92 15.71
CA PRO A 427 3.53 -4.54 14.66
C PRO A 427 2.02 -4.41 14.85
N PHE A 428 1.60 -4.32 16.12
CA PHE A 428 0.20 -4.35 16.55
C PHE A 428 -0.32 -2.95 16.86
N LYS A 429 0.29 -1.90 16.30
CA LYS A 429 -0.11 -0.50 16.45
C LYS A 429 -1.63 -0.31 16.37
N ALA A 430 -2.29 -0.88 15.36
CA ALA A 430 -3.74 -0.79 15.21
C ALA A 430 -4.51 -1.31 16.42
N ILE A 431 -4.08 -2.42 16.99
CA ILE A 431 -4.71 -3.03 18.17
C ILE A 431 -4.45 -2.16 19.39
N VAL A 432 -3.20 -1.73 19.61
CA VAL A 432 -2.79 -0.95 20.79
C VAL A 432 -3.54 0.38 20.86
N ILE A 433 -3.60 1.13 19.74
CA ILE A 433 -4.33 2.41 19.67
C ILE A 433 -5.81 2.18 19.99
N SER A 434 -6.40 1.10 19.47
CA SER A 434 -7.81 0.76 19.70
C SER A 434 -8.08 0.40 21.16
N VAL A 435 -7.17 -0.35 21.80
CA VAL A 435 -7.26 -0.66 23.24
C VAL A 435 -7.15 0.61 24.08
N ALA A 436 -6.17 1.47 23.81
CA ALA A 436 -5.94 2.68 24.60
C ALA A 436 -7.19 3.57 24.67
N VAL A 437 -7.87 3.75 23.55
CA VAL A 437 -9.12 4.53 23.50
C VAL A 437 -10.24 3.81 24.23
N THR A 438 -10.41 2.52 23.97
CA THR A 438 -11.47 1.73 24.59
C THR A 438 -11.36 1.79 26.12
N VAL A 439 -10.13 1.64 26.64
CA VAL A 439 -9.81 1.78 28.06
C VAL A 439 -10.14 3.18 28.56
N LEU A 440 -9.77 4.23 27.81
CA LEU A 440 -10.05 5.61 28.21
C LEU A 440 -11.55 5.90 28.27
N LEU A 441 -12.32 5.55 27.24
CA LEU A 441 -13.76 5.84 27.17
C LEU A 441 -14.57 4.97 28.13
N ASN A 442 -14.56 3.66 27.94
CA ASN A 442 -15.35 2.74 28.77
C ASN A 442 -14.85 2.73 30.22
N GLY A 443 -13.53 2.82 30.43
CA GLY A 443 -12.96 2.92 31.78
C GLY A 443 -13.37 4.21 32.50
N SER A 444 -13.45 5.35 31.80
CA SER A 444 -13.95 6.59 32.41
C SER A 444 -15.41 6.48 32.83
N ILE A 445 -16.25 5.85 32.00
CA ILE A 445 -17.66 5.61 32.34
C ILE A 445 -17.76 4.67 33.55
N PHE A 446 -16.96 3.59 33.59
CA PHE A 446 -16.92 2.68 34.72
C PHE A 446 -16.48 3.37 36.02
N ILE A 447 -15.49 4.27 35.98
CA ILE A 447 -15.05 5.02 37.17
C ILE A 447 -16.18 5.89 37.72
N LEU A 448 -16.99 6.50 36.84
CA LEU A 448 -18.11 7.35 37.23
C LEU A 448 -19.35 6.55 37.65
N HIS A 449 -19.54 5.35 37.12
CA HIS A 449 -20.70 4.49 37.35
C HIS A 449 -20.25 3.08 37.71
N ARG A 450 -19.70 2.89 38.92
CA ARG A 450 -19.08 1.63 39.36
C ARG A 450 -20.02 0.42 39.32
N ASP A 451 -21.30 0.63 39.58
CA ASP A 451 -22.30 -0.44 39.59
C ASP A 451 -22.72 -0.91 38.19
N ILE A 452 -22.25 -0.23 37.12
CA ILE A 452 -22.58 -0.60 35.74
C ILE A 452 -22.17 -2.04 35.38
N LEU A 453 -21.11 -2.56 35.98
CA LEU A 453 -20.68 -3.94 35.78
C LEU A 453 -21.61 -4.95 36.46
N LYS A 454 -22.27 -4.56 37.55
CA LYS A 454 -23.25 -5.42 38.23
C LYS A 454 -24.60 -5.36 37.51
N GLU A 455 -25.03 -4.16 37.12
CA GLU A 455 -26.36 -3.93 36.55
C GLU A 455 -26.43 -4.23 35.05
N LYS A 456 -25.39 -3.87 34.29
CA LYS A 456 -25.40 -3.78 32.83
C LYS A 456 -24.15 -4.38 32.19
N LEU A 457 -23.59 -5.46 32.77
CA LEU A 457 -22.36 -6.11 32.30
C LEU A 457 -22.36 -6.34 30.79
N PHE A 458 -23.46 -6.87 30.26
CA PHE A 458 -23.57 -7.23 28.85
C PHE A 458 -23.47 -6.00 27.93
N LEU A 459 -24.19 -4.92 28.25
CA LEU A 459 -24.14 -3.66 27.50
C LEU A 459 -22.76 -2.99 27.61
N TYR A 460 -22.13 -3.10 28.78
CA TYR A 460 -20.76 -2.64 28.99
C TYR A 460 -19.77 -3.38 28.09
N LEU A 461 -19.83 -4.72 28.05
CA LEU A 461 -19.00 -5.52 27.16
C LEU A 461 -19.28 -5.22 25.68
N PHE A 462 -20.56 -5.10 25.30
CA PHE A 462 -20.96 -4.77 23.93
C PHE A 462 -20.38 -3.43 23.48
N SER A 463 -20.56 -2.36 24.27
CA SER A 463 -20.01 -1.04 23.95
C SER A 463 -18.47 -1.04 23.94
N THR A 464 -17.83 -1.80 24.83
CA THR A 464 -16.37 -1.97 24.87
C THR A 464 -15.87 -2.59 23.57
N PHE A 465 -16.49 -3.69 23.11
CA PHE A 465 -16.14 -4.33 21.85
C PHE A 465 -16.45 -3.44 20.65
N LEU A 466 -17.55 -2.69 20.69
CA LEU A 466 -17.94 -1.76 19.63
C LEU A 466 -16.90 -0.66 19.43
N VAL A 467 -16.47 0.01 20.51
CA VAL A 467 -15.43 1.05 20.44
C VAL A 467 -14.12 0.48 19.93
N PHE A 468 -13.67 -0.64 20.50
CA PHE A 468 -12.45 -1.31 20.05
C PHE A 468 -12.49 -1.63 18.56
N LEU A 469 -13.60 -2.23 18.11
CA LEU A 469 -13.74 -2.71 16.74
C LEU A 469 -13.72 -1.56 15.73
N PHE A 470 -14.45 -0.48 16.01
CA PHE A 470 -14.54 0.66 15.10
C PHE A 470 -13.17 1.33 14.94
N MET A 471 -12.42 1.42 16.04
CA MET A 471 -11.06 1.94 16.01
C MET A 471 -10.07 1.03 15.33
N PHE A 472 -10.20 -0.28 15.56
CA PHE A 472 -9.35 -1.27 14.94
C PHE A 472 -9.54 -1.27 13.42
N ILE A 473 -10.80 -1.30 12.96
CA ILE A 473 -11.12 -1.27 11.53
C ILE A 473 -10.56 -0.01 10.89
N ARG A 474 -10.83 1.16 11.47
CA ARG A 474 -10.30 2.42 10.96
C ARG A 474 -8.78 2.39 10.81
N GLN A 475 -8.07 1.96 11.87
CA GLN A 475 -6.62 1.96 11.87
C GLN A 475 -6.03 0.90 10.93
N ALA A 476 -6.68 -0.26 10.82
CA ALA A 476 -6.31 -1.31 9.88
C ALA A 476 -6.52 -0.86 8.42
N LEU A 477 -7.61 -0.15 8.09
CA LEU A 477 -7.85 0.39 6.75
C LEU A 477 -6.78 1.43 6.34
N ILE A 478 -6.30 2.24 7.29
CA ILE A 478 -5.16 3.15 7.06
C ILE A 478 -3.89 2.36 6.77
N GLU A 479 -3.58 1.33 7.57
CA GLU A 479 -2.40 0.47 7.35
C GLU A 479 -2.49 -0.30 6.02
N ILE A 480 -3.69 -0.72 5.59
CA ILE A 480 -3.92 -1.34 4.28
C ILE A 480 -3.64 -0.35 3.16
N LYS A 481 -4.17 0.88 3.25
CA LYS A 481 -3.98 1.93 2.24
C LYS A 481 -2.49 2.23 2.02
N PHE A 482 -1.75 2.40 3.11
CA PHE A 482 -0.34 2.78 3.05
C PHE A 482 0.62 1.59 3.09
N SER A 483 0.12 0.36 3.00
CA SER A 483 0.91 -0.88 3.18
C SER A 483 2.15 -0.94 2.28
N GLN A 484 2.02 -0.60 1.00
CA GLN A 484 3.14 -0.61 0.06
C GLN A 484 4.21 0.41 0.49
N SER A 485 3.82 1.65 0.73
CA SER A 485 4.72 2.73 1.15
C SER A 485 5.32 2.52 2.54
N ASP A 486 4.58 1.93 3.48
CA ASP A 486 5.06 1.63 4.83
C ASP A 486 6.12 0.51 4.78
N LYS A 487 5.91 -0.53 3.98
CA LYS A 487 6.92 -1.58 3.75
C LYS A 487 8.19 -1.01 3.09
N ILE A 488 8.02 -0.13 2.10
CA ILE A 488 9.12 0.61 1.46
C ILE A 488 9.86 1.49 2.49
N ALA A 489 9.15 2.15 3.39
CA ALA A 489 9.77 2.95 4.44
C ALA A 489 10.37 2.11 5.59
N GLY A 490 10.25 0.78 5.54
CA GLY A 490 10.69 -0.13 6.60
C GLY A 490 9.84 -0.10 7.88
N ALA A 491 8.63 0.47 7.81
CA ALA A 491 7.69 0.40 8.92
C ALA A 491 7.16 -1.04 9.10
N VAL A 492 6.97 -1.40 10.36
CA VAL A 492 6.41 -2.68 10.76
C VAL A 492 4.98 -2.45 11.24
N THR A 493 4.00 -2.95 10.48
CA THR A 493 2.56 -2.81 10.75
C THR A 493 1.88 -4.19 10.69
N LEU A 494 0.56 -4.26 10.88
CA LEU A 494 -0.15 -5.53 10.71
C LEU A 494 0.02 -6.10 9.30
N THR A 495 0.13 -5.22 8.30
CA THR A 495 0.30 -5.61 6.90
C THR A 495 1.68 -6.20 6.57
N THR A 496 2.62 -6.12 7.51
CA THR A 496 3.90 -6.84 7.44
C THR A 496 3.73 -8.34 7.72
N TYR A 497 2.73 -8.73 8.51
CA TYR A 497 2.49 -10.11 8.95
C TYR A 497 1.27 -10.74 8.26
N ILE A 498 0.27 -9.94 7.95
CA ILE A 498 -0.97 -10.36 7.30
C ILE A 498 -1.04 -9.66 5.94
N ASP A 499 -1.25 -10.43 4.87
CA ASP A 499 -1.46 -9.85 3.54
C ASP A 499 -2.61 -8.81 3.56
N SER A 500 -2.42 -7.69 2.86
CA SER A 500 -3.35 -6.55 2.91
C SER A 500 -4.76 -6.92 2.45
N HIS A 501 -4.92 -7.86 1.50
CA HIS A 501 -6.25 -8.34 1.10
C HIS A 501 -6.90 -9.20 2.18
N LYS A 502 -6.12 -10.07 2.84
CA LYS A 502 -6.62 -10.87 3.97
C LYS A 502 -7.02 -9.97 5.14
N LEU A 503 -6.19 -8.99 5.49
CA LEU A 503 -6.52 -8.05 6.56
C LEU A 503 -7.78 -7.24 6.23
N ALA A 504 -7.93 -6.79 4.98
CA ALA A 504 -9.11 -6.07 4.55
C ALA A 504 -10.39 -6.94 4.62
N PHE A 505 -10.29 -8.20 4.20
CA PHE A 505 -11.38 -9.17 4.33
C PHE A 505 -11.76 -9.41 5.80
N ILE A 506 -10.77 -9.54 6.69
CA ILE A 506 -10.98 -9.65 8.14
C ILE A 506 -11.71 -8.41 8.66
N THR A 507 -11.30 -7.20 8.28
CA THR A 507 -11.97 -5.95 8.72
C THR A 507 -13.40 -5.81 8.22
N GLY A 508 -13.76 -6.48 7.12
CA GLY A 508 -15.13 -6.52 6.61
C GLY A 508 -16.03 -7.54 7.30
N ILE A 509 -15.45 -8.62 7.84
CA ILE A 509 -16.22 -9.71 8.49
C ILE A 509 -16.29 -9.55 10.00
N ILE A 510 -15.27 -9.00 10.63
CA ILE A 510 -15.18 -8.91 12.09
C ILE A 510 -16.38 -8.18 12.75
N PRO A 511 -17.08 -7.20 12.13
CA PRO A 511 -18.31 -6.64 12.73
C PRO A 511 -19.47 -7.64 12.85
N ILE A 512 -19.48 -8.71 12.07
CA ILE A 512 -20.48 -9.79 12.20
C ILE A 512 -20.39 -10.42 13.59
N VAL A 513 -19.19 -10.55 14.16
CA VAL A 513 -19.01 -11.07 15.53
C VAL A 513 -19.72 -10.17 16.54
N LEU A 514 -19.66 -8.86 16.36
CA LEU A 514 -20.34 -7.90 17.24
C LEU A 514 -21.87 -7.96 17.08
N ALA A 515 -22.36 -8.16 15.86
CA ALA A 515 -23.79 -8.38 15.60
C ALA A 515 -24.29 -9.70 16.24
N LEU A 516 -23.51 -10.77 16.13
CA LEU A 516 -23.80 -12.05 16.78
C LEU A 516 -23.76 -11.92 18.30
N PHE A 517 -22.79 -11.19 18.85
CA PHE A 517 -22.73 -10.92 20.28
C PHE A 517 -24.00 -10.22 20.75
N MET A 518 -24.43 -9.15 20.05
CA MET A 518 -25.69 -8.49 20.36
C MET A 518 -26.91 -9.43 20.29
N LEU A 519 -26.99 -10.29 19.26
CA LEU A 519 -28.06 -11.29 19.13
C LEU A 519 -28.08 -12.28 20.29
N VAL A 520 -26.92 -12.76 20.74
CA VAL A 520 -26.82 -13.60 21.95
C VAL A 520 -27.37 -12.84 23.17
N GLY A 521 -27.00 -11.56 23.33
CA GLY A 521 -27.50 -10.70 24.38
C GLY A 521 -29.02 -10.58 24.40
N ILE A 522 -29.64 -10.49 23.22
CA ILE A 522 -31.09 -10.45 23.05
C ILE A 522 -31.71 -11.77 23.51
N ILE A 523 -31.17 -12.91 23.06
CA ILE A 523 -31.68 -14.25 23.40
C ILE A 523 -31.64 -14.48 24.92
N ILE A 524 -30.57 -14.08 25.59
CA ILE A 524 -30.42 -14.27 27.04
C ILE A 524 -31.11 -13.18 27.88
N GLY A 525 -31.84 -12.25 27.26
CA GLY A 525 -32.54 -11.15 27.93
C GLY A 525 -31.62 -10.13 28.61
N LYS A 526 -30.35 -10.08 28.24
CA LYS A 526 -29.34 -9.12 28.76
C LYS A 526 -29.09 -7.94 27.82
N PHE A 527 -29.76 -7.93 26.67
CA PHE A 527 -29.80 -6.82 25.73
C PHE A 527 -31.28 -6.53 25.41
N PRO A 528 -31.80 -5.33 25.74
CA PRO A 528 -33.21 -5.02 25.51
C PRO A 528 -33.58 -5.16 24.04
N LEU A 529 -34.68 -5.84 23.75
CA LEU A 529 -35.24 -6.01 22.39
C LEU A 529 -36.00 -4.76 21.92
N GLU A 530 -35.88 -3.65 22.65
CA GLU A 530 -36.43 -2.36 22.26
C GLU A 530 -35.78 -1.88 20.96
N ILE A 531 -36.59 -1.31 20.07
CA ILE A 531 -36.13 -0.71 18.81
C ILE A 531 -34.98 0.28 19.07
N ASN A 532 -34.99 0.95 20.23
CA ASN A 532 -33.96 1.86 20.71
C ASN A 532 -32.57 1.25 20.89
N LYS A 533 -32.40 -0.07 20.96
CA LYS A 533 -31.07 -0.70 21.02
C LYS A 533 -30.71 -1.47 19.75
N LEU A 534 -31.70 -1.94 18.99
CA LEU A 534 -31.48 -2.56 17.67
C LEU A 534 -30.92 -1.56 16.63
N LYS A 535 -31.12 -0.25 16.82
CA LYS A 535 -30.55 0.81 15.98
C LYS A 535 -29.02 0.71 15.81
N TYR A 536 -28.32 0.10 16.76
CA TYR A 536 -26.87 -0.12 16.71
C TYR A 536 -26.42 -1.20 15.71
N CYS A 537 -27.33 -1.99 15.14
CA CYS A 537 -27.05 -2.82 13.96
C CYS A 537 -26.56 -1.99 12.77
N ILE A 538 -27.16 -0.81 12.56
CA ILE A 538 -26.92 0.04 11.39
C ILE A 538 -25.43 0.40 11.28
N PRO A 539 -24.78 1.01 12.28
CA PRO A 539 -23.36 1.34 12.19
C PRO A 539 -22.45 0.10 12.09
N ILE A 540 -22.83 -1.06 12.65
CA ILE A 540 -22.06 -2.32 12.55
C ILE A 540 -22.04 -2.85 11.11
N VAL A 541 -23.22 -2.93 10.49
CA VAL A 541 -23.36 -3.36 9.09
C VAL A 541 -22.69 -2.34 8.17
N TYR A 542 -22.90 -1.05 8.43
CA TYR A 542 -22.26 0.02 7.67
C TYR A 542 -20.73 -0.05 7.73
N SER A 543 -20.14 -0.30 8.90
CA SER A 543 -18.69 -0.48 9.05
C SER A 543 -18.16 -1.65 8.19
N SER A 544 -18.90 -2.76 8.13
CA SER A 544 -18.58 -3.90 7.25
C SER A 544 -18.58 -3.51 5.77
N ILE A 545 -19.62 -2.78 5.34
CA ILE A 545 -19.75 -2.29 3.96
C ILE A 545 -18.59 -1.37 3.62
N ILE A 546 -18.24 -0.42 4.50
CA ILE A 546 -17.14 0.51 4.30
C ILE A 546 -15.81 -0.23 4.13
N SER A 547 -15.52 -1.24 4.94
CA SER A 547 -14.32 -2.06 4.77
C SER A 547 -14.22 -2.66 3.36
N PHE A 548 -15.31 -3.24 2.83
CA PHE A 548 -15.33 -3.80 1.47
C PHE A 548 -15.30 -2.74 0.36
N VAL A 549 -15.91 -1.57 0.59
CA VAL A 549 -15.92 -0.46 -0.36
C VAL A 549 -14.52 0.14 -0.49
N VAL A 550 -13.83 0.36 0.63
CA VAL A 550 -12.46 0.90 0.67
C VAL A 550 -11.45 -0.02 -0.02
N MET A 551 -11.72 -1.34 -0.11
CA MET A 551 -10.89 -2.27 -0.89
C MET A 551 -10.88 -2.01 -2.40
N LYS A 552 -11.80 -1.19 -2.93
CA LYS A 552 -11.83 -0.86 -4.36
C LYS A 552 -10.80 0.23 -4.68
N LYS A 553 -9.86 -0.06 -5.60
CA LYS A 553 -8.76 0.85 -6.05
C LYS A 553 -9.20 2.30 -6.29
N LYS A 554 -10.35 2.52 -6.92
CA LYS A 554 -10.85 3.88 -7.23
C LYS A 554 -11.06 4.76 -5.98
N ILE A 555 -11.46 4.18 -4.86
CA ILE A 555 -11.73 4.92 -3.61
C ILE A 555 -10.44 5.24 -2.87
N ILE A 556 -9.45 4.33 -2.95
CA ILE A 556 -8.12 4.50 -2.35
C ILE A 556 -7.45 5.79 -2.87
N THR A 557 -7.62 6.07 -4.17
CA THR A 557 -7.01 7.23 -4.85
C THR A 557 -7.59 8.59 -4.45
N SER A 558 -8.85 8.67 -3.99
CA SER A 558 -9.42 9.93 -3.51
C SER A 558 -9.10 10.12 -2.04
N ARG A 559 -8.11 10.97 -1.75
CA ARG A 559 -7.63 11.20 -0.37
C ARG A 559 -8.74 11.66 0.57
N HIS A 560 -9.54 12.62 0.12
CA HIS A 560 -10.65 13.16 0.92
C HIS A 560 -11.73 12.11 1.15
N LEU A 561 -12.17 11.43 0.08
CA LEU A 561 -13.22 10.43 0.18
C LEU A 561 -12.81 9.26 1.08
N PHE A 562 -11.57 8.76 0.92
CA PHE A 562 -11.05 7.71 1.78
C PHE A 562 -11.11 8.11 3.26
N SER A 563 -10.64 9.31 3.61
CA SER A 563 -10.65 9.79 4.99
C SER A 563 -12.06 9.91 5.56
N ILE A 564 -13.00 10.46 4.79
CA ILE A 564 -14.40 10.57 5.22
C ILE A 564 -14.98 9.19 5.46
N LEU A 565 -14.76 8.24 4.54
CA LEU A 565 -15.36 6.91 4.63
C LEU A 565 -14.87 6.15 5.85
N ILE A 566 -13.56 6.18 6.16
CA ILE A 566 -13.04 5.45 7.34
C ILE A 566 -13.48 6.08 8.68
N ASP A 567 -13.78 7.38 8.71
CA ASP A 567 -14.27 8.08 9.91
C ASP A 567 -15.81 8.00 10.01
N SER A 568 -16.51 7.83 8.88
CA SER A 568 -17.98 7.84 8.80
C SER A 568 -18.70 6.88 9.74
N PRO A 569 -18.20 5.66 10.09
CA PRO A 569 -18.86 4.79 11.06
C PRO A 569 -19.12 5.46 12.42
N LEU A 570 -18.25 6.40 12.84
CA LEU A 570 -18.42 7.13 14.11
C LEU A 570 -19.60 8.09 14.07
N TYR A 571 -19.80 8.74 12.93
CA TYR A 571 -20.92 9.64 12.70
C TYR A 571 -22.22 8.86 12.55
N ILE A 572 -22.22 7.75 11.81
CA ILE A 572 -23.39 6.87 11.69
C ILE A 572 -23.77 6.28 13.05
N LEU A 573 -22.80 5.93 13.88
CA LEU A 573 -23.03 5.46 15.25
C LEU A 573 -23.72 6.53 16.11
N PHE A 574 -23.29 7.79 16.00
CA PHE A 574 -23.94 8.91 16.67
C PHE A 574 -25.34 9.19 16.14
N LEU A 575 -25.54 9.18 14.82
CA LEU A 575 -26.87 9.36 14.22
C LEU A 575 -27.82 8.26 14.69
N ALA A 576 -27.35 7.01 14.78
CA ALA A 576 -28.12 5.92 15.38
C ALA A 576 -28.48 6.23 16.83
N ALA A 577 -27.56 6.78 17.63
CA ALA A 577 -27.86 7.17 19.01
C ALA A 577 -28.94 8.26 19.14
N LEU A 578 -29.06 9.17 18.18
CA LEU A 578 -30.08 10.23 18.16
C LEU A 578 -31.48 9.76 17.76
N ILE A 579 -31.60 8.58 17.15
CA ILE A 579 -32.90 7.99 16.82
C ILE A 579 -33.60 7.64 18.14
N ASN A 580 -34.57 8.48 18.52
CA ASN A 580 -35.54 8.20 19.58
C ASN A 580 -36.77 7.59 18.90
N ILE A 581 -37.00 6.29 19.10
CA ILE A 581 -38.20 5.58 18.63
C ILE A 581 -39.07 5.21 19.82
#